data_AF-A0A516ZA16-F1
#
_entry.id   AF-A0A516ZA16-F1
#
_cell.length_a   1.000
_cell.length_b   1.000
_cell.length_c   1.000
_cell.angle_alpha   90.00
_cell.angle_beta   90.00
_cell.angle_gamma   90.00
#
_symmetry.space_group_name_H-M   'P 1'
#
loop_
_entity.id
_entity.type
_entity.pdbx_description
1 polymer ?
#
loop_
_entity_poly.entity_id
_entity_poly.type
_entity_poly.pdbx_seq_one_letter_code
_entity_poly.pdbx_strand_id
1 'polypeptide(L)' 'MSFSSMSEINKLDAETLEKEIIRVSQELVNLRVKKATRQEFKPHEFKLNKVRLAQLLTVKSKNEIKQLTS' A
#
# COMPACT_ATOMS: atom_id res chain seq x y z
N MET A 1 -3.46 15.86 -6.47
CA MET A 1 -3.22 14.88 -5.40
C MET A 1 -4.50 14.12 -5.16
N SER A 2 -4.61 12.88 -5.64
CA SER A 2 -5.69 11.98 -5.22
C SER A 2 -5.11 11.08 -4.14
N PHE A 3 -5.48 11.32 -2.89
CA PHE A 3 -5.22 10.36 -1.82
C PHE A 3 -6.26 9.27 -1.98
N SER A 4 -5.85 8.00 -2.10
CA SER A 4 -6.79 6.88 -1.99
C SER A 4 -7.63 7.09 -0.74
N SER A 5 -8.94 7.19 -0.92
CA SER A 5 -9.82 7.48 0.20
C SER A 5 -9.75 6.28 1.14
N MET A 6 -9.53 6.51 2.45
CA MET A 6 -9.47 5.43 3.43
C MET A 6 -10.75 4.56 3.39
N SER A 7 -11.86 5.17 2.96
CA SER A 7 -13.14 4.52 2.66
C SER A 7 -13.07 3.48 1.54
N GLU A 8 -12.25 3.67 0.51
CA GLU A 8 -12.05 2.64 -0.53
C GLU A 8 -11.32 1.44 0.06
N ILE A 9 -10.26 1.68 0.84
CA ILE A 9 -9.40 0.62 1.39
C ILE A 9 -10.17 -0.27 2.37
N ASN A 10 -11.06 0.31 3.18
CA ASN A 10 -11.89 -0.45 4.12
C ASN A 10 -12.93 -1.37 3.45
N LYS A 11 -13.24 -1.16 2.16
CA LYS A 11 -14.20 -2.00 1.43
C LYS A 11 -13.56 -3.20 0.73
N LEU A 12 -12.22 -3.30 0.73
CA LEU A 12 -11.53 -4.43 0.12
C LEU A 12 -11.74 -5.71 0.93
N ASP A 13 -11.85 -6.82 0.20
CA ASP A 13 -11.84 -8.16 0.77
C ASP A 13 -10.42 -8.56 1.20
N ALA A 14 -10.30 -9.50 2.14
CA ALA A 14 -9.02 -9.91 2.72
C ALA A 14 -8.00 -10.37 1.65
N GLU A 15 -8.43 -11.15 0.66
CA GLU A 15 -7.56 -11.62 -0.43
C GLU A 15 -7.07 -10.45 -1.31
N THR A 16 -7.97 -9.51 -1.62
CA THR A 16 -7.64 -8.33 -2.43
C THR A 16 -6.72 -7.37 -1.68
N LEU A 17 -6.87 -7.27 -0.36
CA LEU A 17 -6.01 -6.49 0.52
C LEU A 17 -4.57 -7.01 0.49
N GLU A 18 -4.38 -8.32 0.58
CA GLU A 18 -3.05 -8.94 0.53
C GLU A 18 -2.38 -8.79 -0.84
N LYS A 19 -3.14 -8.99 -1.92
CA LYS A 19 -2.65 -8.75 -3.29
C LYS A 19 -2.17 -7.31 -3.45
N GLU A 20 -2.90 -6.34 -2.93
CA GLU A 20 -2.54 -4.93 -3.05
C GLU A 20 -1.31 -4.57 -2.19
N ILE A 21 -1.14 -5.19 -1.01
CA ILE A 21 0.09 -5.05 -0.20
C ILE A 21 1.31 -5.53 -0.99
N ILE A 22 1.22 -6.71 -1.60
CA ILE A 22 2.31 -7.27 -2.41
C ILE A 22 2.62 -6.36 -3.60
N ARG A 23 1.59 -5.90 -4.31
CA ARG A 23 1.73 -4.99 -5.45
C ARG A 23 2.44 -3.69 -5.06
N VAL A 24 1.98 -3.02 -4.00
CA VAL A 24 2.57 -1.75 -3.55
C VAL A 24 4.02 -1.94 -3.08
N SER A 25 4.33 -3.08 -2.46
CA SER A 25 5.69 -3.46 -2.09
C SER A 25 6.59 -3.62 -3.32
N GLN A 26 6.12 -4.34 -4.35
CA GLN A 26 6.83 -4.49 -5.62
C GLN A 26 7.06 -3.15 -6.32
N GLU A 27 6.05 -2.27 -6.33
CA GLU A 27 6.19 -0.92 -6.89
C GLU A 27 7.27 -0.11 -6.16
N LEU A 28 7.35 -0.19 -4.82
CA LEU A 28 8.42 0.45 -4.05
C LEU A 28 9.81 -0.10 -4.41
N VAL A 29 9.94 -1.42 -4.61
CA VAL A 29 11.20 -2.04 -5.07
C VAL A 29 11.57 -1.53 -6.46
N ASN A 30 10.62 -1.52 -7.40
CA ASN A 30 10.84 -1.02 -8.75
C ASN A 30 11.29 0.45 -8.74
N LEU A 31 10.66 1.30 -7.92
CA LEU A 31 11.06 2.70 -7.77
C LEU A 31 12.48 2.83 -7.20
N ARG A 32 12.87 1.98 -6.24
CA ARG A 32 14.25 1.95 -5.71
C ARG A 32 15.25 1.54 -6.77
N VAL A 33 14.94 0.53 -7.60
CA VAL A 33 15.79 0.08 -8.71
C VAL A 33 15.95 1.21 -9.74
N LYS A 34 14.86 1.88 -10.13
CA LYS A 34 14.90 3.04 -11.05
C LYS A 34 15.79 4.17 -10.49
N LYS A 35 15.64 4.49 -9.20
CA LYS A 35 16.47 5.48 -8.53
C LYS A 35 17.96 5.08 -8.52
N ALA A 36 18.27 3.82 -8.22
CA ALA A 36 19.65 3.32 -8.18
C ALA A 36 20.30 3.32 -9.58
N THR A 37 19.53 2.98 -10.61
CA THR A 37 19.97 2.97 -12.01
C THR A 37 19.94 4.35 -12.67
N ARG A 38 19.61 5.42 -11.93
CA ARG A 38 19.46 6.80 -12.41
C ARG A 38 18.46 6.93 -13.57
N GLN A 39 17.49 6.02 -13.65
CA GLN A 39 16.37 6.13 -14.58
C GLN A 39 15.41 7.23 -14.11
N GLU A 40 14.60 7.74 -15.03
CA GLU A 40 13.57 8.71 -14.69
C GLU A 40 12.49 8.06 -13.80
N PHE A 41 12.17 8.72 -12.68
CA PHE A 41 11.09 8.32 -11.78
C PHE A 41 10.47 9.56 -11.16
N LYS A 42 9.23 9.44 -10.69
CA LYS A 42 8.53 10.55 -10.05
C LYS A 42 8.73 10.49 -8.53
N PRO A 43 9.35 11.50 -7.90
CA PRO A 43 9.62 11.45 -6.45
C PRO A 43 8.36 11.31 -5.58
N HIS A 44 7.22 11.83 -6.02
CA HIS A 44 5.96 11.74 -5.28
C HIS A 44 5.38 10.32 -5.22
N GLU A 45 5.74 9.43 -6.14
CA GLU A 45 5.31 8.02 -6.13
C GLU A 45 5.83 7.28 -4.89
N PHE A 46 7.04 7.61 -4.42
CA PHE A 46 7.55 7.07 -3.16
C PHE A 46 6.67 7.43 -1.97
N LYS A 47 6.23 8.70 -1.88
CA LYS A 47 5.39 9.16 -0.78
C LYS A 47 4.02 8.50 -0.85
N LEU A 48 3.41 8.46 -2.03
CA LEU A 48 2.10 7.85 -2.25
C LEU A 48 2.11 6.37 -1.90
N ASN A 49 3.07 5.60 -2.41
CA ASN A 49 3.14 4.16 -2.18
C ASN A 49 3.44 3.81 -0.72
N LYS A 50 4.27 4.61 -0.03
CA LYS A 50 4.49 4.44 1.42
C LYS A 50 3.22 4.69 2.23
N VAL A 51 2.50 5.78 1.94
CA VAL A 51 1.24 6.11 2.62
C VAL A 51 0.20 5.02 2.37
N ARG A 52 0.06 4.58 1.11
CA ARG A 52 -0.87 3.52 0.73
C ARG A 52 -0.55 2.20 1.42
N LEU A 53 0.72 1.81 1.47
CA LEU A 53 1.16 0.61 2.19
C LEU A 53 0.79 0.69 3.68
N ALA A 54 1.03 1.82 4.32
CA ALA A 54 0.68 2.02 5.74
C ALA A 54 -0.84 1.92 5.97
N GLN A 55 -1.66 2.48 5.07
CA GLN A 55 -3.12 2.36 5.14
C GLN A 55 -3.57 0.90 5.01
N LEU A 56 -3.02 0.15 4.04
CA LEU A 56 -3.33 -1.26 3.84
C LEU A 56 -2.99 -2.11 5.08
N LEU A 57 -1.80 -1.91 5.65
CA LEU A 57 -1.37 -2.61 6.86
C LEU A 57 -2.24 -2.26 8.07
N THR A 58 -2.68 -1.00 8.17
CA THR A 58 -3.59 -0.57 9.24
C THR A 58 -4.94 -1.29 9.16
N VAL A 59 -5.51 -1.41 7.95
CA VAL A 59 -6.77 -2.13 7.76
C VAL A 59 -6.61 -3.62 8.04
N LYS A 60 -5.50 -4.23 7.60
CA LYS A 60 -5.19 -5.64 7.90
C LYS A 60 -5.16 -5.88 9.41
N SER A 61 -4.41 -5.06 10.15
CA SER A 61 -4.32 -5.18 11.61
C SER A 61 -5.67 -4.98 12.31
N LYS A 62 -6.49 -4.03 11.85
CA LYS A 62 -7.86 -3.84 12.38
C LYS A 62 -8.74 -5.07 12.17
N ASN A 63 -8.65 -5.69 10.99
CA ASN A 63 -9.41 -6.90 10.68
C ASN A 63 -8.97 -8.08 11.55
N GLU A 64 -7.66 -8.25 11.75
CA GLU A 64 -7.10 -9.27 12.65
C GLU A 64 -7.59 -9.06 14.09
N ILE A 65 -7.48 -7.85 14.63
CA ILE A 65 -7.97 -7.54 15.99
C ILE A 65 -9.47 -7.87 16.11
N LYS A 66 -10.28 -7.51 15.11
CA LYS A 66 -11.72 -7.82 15.11
C LYS A 66 -11.99 -9.33 15.16
N GLN A 67 -11.21 -10.12 14.44
CA GLN A 67 -11.31 -11.59 14.46
C GLN A 67 -10.92 -12.19 15.81
N LEU A 68 -9.91 -11.63 16.50
CA LEU A 68 -9.52 -12.09 17.83
C LEU A 68 -10.52 -11.71 18.94
N THR A 69 -11.26 -10.63 18.75
CA THR A 69 -12.26 -10.14 19.73
C THR A 69 -13.67 -10.69 19.51
N SER A 70 -13.87 -11.53 18.49
CA SER A 70 -15.16 -12.21 18.19
C SER A 70 -15.12 -13.66 18.66
#